data_AF-V5GP33-F1
#
_entry.id   AF-V5GP33-F1
#
_cell.length_a   1.000
_cell.length_b   1.000
_cell.length_c   1.000
_cell.angle_alpha   90.00
_cell.angle_beta   90.00
_cell.angle_gamma   90.00
#
_symmetry.space_group_name_H-M   'P 1'
#
loop_
_entity.id
_entity.type
_entity.pdbx_description
1 polymer ?
#
loop_
_entity_poly.entity_id
_entity_poly.type
_entity_poly.pdbx_seq_one_letter_code
_entity_poly.pdbx_strand_id
1 'polypeptide(L)'
;MALNIPKLPLLRIVTTRGYAQLAPVGGVSTCEFKNVVLSNKLVVASAENESSISRISIVFRAGSRNESSDNLGVTHVLRNSAGLSTRNASQFAIIRNIQQVGASLSATSDRETISYTLEGTRQAVEKALPFLTEVATQQVFKPWEISEITNRLLLDIATRPLQLRAIDLVHNAAFRSGLGNSLFIPKSQIGKISSETLQHYVASTFLTGRASVVGLGVNSAELEQYANSLRLESGEGCSTASIYKGGELRSNKGGNIAFVAIAGEGAALNNTKEALVPCTPFDMWANTDSS
;
A
#
# COMPACT_ATOMS: atom_id res chain seq x y z
N MET A 1 -4.39 1.90 80.12
CA MET A 1 -3.63 2.44 78.97
C MET A 1 -2.26 1.79 78.96
N ALA A 2 -2.00 0.90 78.01
CA ALA A 2 -0.67 0.48 77.59
C ALA A 2 -0.85 -0.22 76.22
N LEU A 3 -0.34 0.41 75.17
CA LEU A 3 -0.32 -0.10 73.80
C LEU A 3 0.61 -1.31 73.73
N ASN A 4 0.19 -2.38 73.04
CA ASN A 4 1.09 -3.44 72.61
C ASN A 4 0.93 -3.61 71.10
N ILE A 5 1.99 -3.29 70.36
CA ILE A 5 2.06 -3.29 68.89
C ILE A 5 2.41 -4.72 68.44
N PRO A 6 1.55 -5.46 67.72
CA PRO A 6 1.96 -6.71 67.12
C PRO A 6 2.83 -6.43 65.88
N LYS A 7 4.04 -6.99 65.86
CA LYS A 7 4.94 -7.01 64.70
C LYS A 7 4.26 -7.77 63.56
N LEU A 8 3.94 -7.08 62.46
CA LEU A 8 3.51 -7.71 61.21
C LEU A 8 4.74 -8.36 60.54
N PRO A 9 4.65 -9.63 60.07
CA PRO A 9 5.69 -10.19 59.25
C PRO A 9 5.65 -9.55 57.85
N LEU A 10 6.81 -9.05 57.40
CA LEU A 10 7.05 -8.61 56.02
C LEU A 10 6.64 -9.74 55.05
N LEU A 11 5.51 -9.58 54.37
CA LEU A 11 5.11 -10.45 53.27
C LEU A 11 6.12 -10.26 52.13
N ARG A 12 7.02 -11.23 52.00
CA ARG A 12 7.88 -11.41 50.83
C ARG A 12 6.99 -11.87 49.68
N ILE A 13 6.42 -10.92 48.93
CA ILE A 13 5.71 -11.22 47.68
C ILE A 13 6.75 -11.77 46.71
N VAL A 14 6.78 -13.09 46.57
CA VAL A 14 7.49 -13.75 45.47
C VAL A 14 6.64 -13.48 44.22
N THR A 15 6.99 -12.44 43.47
CA THR A 15 6.50 -12.27 42.10
C THR A 15 7.09 -13.38 41.23
N THR A 16 6.43 -14.54 41.18
CA THR A 16 6.62 -15.50 40.11
C THR A 16 6.13 -14.85 38.83
N ARG A 17 7.07 -14.44 37.97
CA ARG A 17 6.75 -14.03 36.60
C ARG A 17 6.21 -15.24 35.85
N GLY A 18 4.89 -15.37 35.79
CA GLY A 18 4.23 -16.30 34.90
C GLY A 18 4.52 -15.85 33.46
N TYR A 19 5.23 -16.68 32.70
CA TYR A 19 5.28 -16.51 31.25
C TYR A 19 3.85 -16.69 30.73
N ALA A 20 3.27 -15.63 30.16
CA ALA A 20 2.05 -15.77 29.39
C ALA A 20 2.34 -16.75 28.24
N GLN A 21 1.69 -17.91 28.26
CA GLN A 21 1.73 -18.82 27.12
C GLN A 21 1.13 -18.08 25.91
N LEU A 22 1.92 -17.96 24.85
CA LEU A 22 1.42 -17.62 23.53
C LEU A 22 0.38 -18.67 23.15
N ALA A 23 -0.88 -18.25 22.98
CA ALA A 23 -1.87 -19.09 22.35
C ALA A 23 -1.34 -19.50 20.97
N PRO A 24 -1.37 -20.80 20.60
CA PRO A 24 -1.04 -21.20 19.25
C PRO A 24 -2.01 -20.48 18.32
N VAL A 25 -1.47 -19.68 17.40
CA VAL A 25 -2.25 -19.15 16.27
C VAL A 25 -2.63 -20.39 15.45
N GLY A 26 -3.83 -20.91 15.68
CA GLY A 26 -4.42 -21.99 14.90
C GLY A 26 -4.71 -21.49 13.49
N GLY A 27 -3.67 -21.36 12.67
CA GLY A 27 -3.80 -21.23 11.23
C GLY A 27 -3.64 -22.61 10.60
N VAL A 28 -4.65 -23.06 9.88
CA VAL A 28 -4.55 -24.25 9.03
C VAL A 28 -3.42 -24.02 8.03
N SER A 29 -2.48 -24.97 7.94
CA SER A 29 -1.23 -24.82 7.17
C SER A 29 -1.42 -24.82 5.64
N THR A 30 -2.65 -24.93 5.15
CA THR A 30 -3.02 -24.84 3.74
C THR A 30 -4.26 -23.97 3.58
N CYS A 31 -4.09 -22.70 3.24
CA CYS A 31 -5.19 -21.85 2.83
C CYS A 31 -5.61 -22.22 1.41
N GLU A 32 -6.86 -22.62 1.21
CA GLU A 32 -7.41 -22.85 -0.12
C GLU A 32 -7.57 -21.48 -0.82
N PHE A 33 -6.81 -21.27 -1.90
CA PHE A 33 -6.90 -20.06 -2.69
C PHE A 33 -7.97 -20.22 -3.77
N LYS A 34 -8.98 -19.35 -3.75
CA LYS A 34 -10.06 -19.31 -4.74
C LYS A 34 -9.93 -18.06 -5.57
N ASN A 35 -9.95 -18.23 -6.90
CA ASN A 35 -9.94 -17.12 -7.86
C ASN A 35 -11.20 -17.23 -8.72
N VAL A 36 -11.99 -16.16 -8.74
CA VAL A 36 -13.21 -16.04 -9.52
C VAL A 36 -13.11 -14.76 -10.35
N VAL A 37 -13.40 -14.88 -11.64
CA VAL A 37 -13.53 -13.72 -12.53
C VAL A 37 -15.01 -13.41 -12.70
N LEU A 38 -15.41 -12.21 -12.31
CA LEU A 38 -16.79 -11.74 -12.41
C LEU A 38 -17.16 -11.37 -13.86
N SER A 39 -18.46 -11.23 -14.13
CA SER A 39 -18.98 -10.86 -15.46
C SER A 39 -18.49 -9.50 -15.96
N ASN A 40 -18.16 -8.59 -15.03
CA ASN A 40 -17.56 -7.28 -15.31
C ASN A 40 -16.02 -7.34 -15.52
N LYS A 41 -15.43 -8.53 -15.65
CA LYS A 41 -13.98 -8.80 -15.76
C LYS A 41 -13.16 -8.46 -14.51
N LEU A 42 -13.80 -8.16 -13.38
CA LEU A 42 -13.12 -7.94 -12.11
C LEU A 42 -12.62 -9.29 -11.57
N VAL A 43 -11.33 -9.35 -11.22
CA VAL A 43 -10.72 -10.55 -10.63
C VAL A 43 -10.90 -10.51 -9.13
N VAL A 44 -11.53 -11.53 -8.56
CA VAL A 44 -11.72 -11.70 -7.12
C VAL A 44 -10.86 -12.87 -6.66
N ALA A 45 -9.99 -12.62 -5.70
CA ALA A 45 -9.15 -13.64 -5.09
C ALA A 45 -9.45 -13.69 -3.59
N SER A 46 -9.80 -14.87 -3.08
CA SER A 46 -10.00 -15.10 -1.65
C SER A 46 -9.08 -16.20 -1.16
N ALA A 47 -8.51 -16.00 0.04
CA ALA A 47 -7.86 -17.04 0.80
C ALA A 47 -8.43 -17.06 2.22
N GLU A 48 -9.20 -18.10 2.53
CA GLU A 48 -9.73 -18.35 3.86
C GLU A 48 -8.63 -19.02 4.71
N ASN A 49 -8.32 -18.45 5.87
CA ASN A 49 -7.33 -18.98 6.82
C ASN A 49 -7.91 -19.10 8.25
N GLU A 50 -9.25 -19.05 8.39
CA GLU A 50 -9.96 -19.08 9.69
C GLU A 50 -9.46 -18.07 10.76
N SER A 51 -8.61 -17.12 10.37
CA SER A 51 -7.99 -16.16 11.26
C SER A 51 -9.01 -15.15 11.77
N SER A 52 -8.86 -14.74 13.03
CA SER A 52 -9.69 -13.70 13.65
C SER A 52 -9.49 -12.32 13.02
N ILE A 53 -8.40 -12.14 12.29
CA ILE A 53 -8.06 -10.93 11.53
C ILE A 53 -8.34 -11.19 10.06
N SER A 54 -9.04 -10.24 9.44
CA SER A 54 -9.35 -10.22 8.03
C SER A 54 -8.70 -9.02 7.37
N ARG A 55 -8.33 -9.18 6.10
CA ARG A 55 -7.74 -8.11 5.29
C ARG A 55 -8.35 -8.14 3.91
N ILE A 56 -8.92 -7.02 3.49
CA ILE A 56 -9.51 -6.85 2.16
C ILE A 56 -8.76 -5.73 1.45
N SER A 57 -8.29 -6.00 0.24
CA SER A 57 -7.52 -5.05 -0.56
C SER A 57 -8.13 -4.92 -1.94
N ILE A 58 -8.36 -3.68 -2.39
CA ILE A 58 -8.69 -3.38 -3.78
C ILE A 58 -7.39 -2.89 -4.43
N VAL A 59 -6.91 -3.65 -5.42
CA VAL A 59 -5.68 -3.37 -6.13
C VAL A 59 -6.02 -2.93 -7.54
N PHE A 60 -5.62 -1.71 -7.89
CA PHE A 60 -5.70 -1.22 -9.26
C PHE A 60 -4.30 -1.26 -9.86
N ARG A 61 -4.21 -1.73 -11.11
CA ARG A 61 -3.00 -1.62 -11.92
C ARG A 61 -2.85 -0.17 -12.39
N ALA A 62 -2.57 0.76 -11.48
CA ALA A 62 -2.56 2.21 -11.69
C ALA A 62 -1.39 2.88 -10.93
N GLY A 63 -0.15 2.55 -11.30
CA GLY A 63 1.05 3.11 -10.68
C GLY A 63 1.76 4.19 -11.50
N SER A 64 2.95 4.62 -11.07
CA SER A 64 3.72 5.69 -11.73
C SER A 64 4.09 5.39 -13.19
N ARG A 65 4.10 4.11 -13.60
CA ARG A 65 4.28 3.67 -15.00
C ARG A 65 3.22 4.23 -15.94
N ASN A 66 2.02 4.48 -15.42
CA ASN A 66 0.87 4.92 -16.19
C ASN A 66 0.71 6.44 -16.25
N GLU A 67 1.69 7.18 -15.74
CA GLU A 67 1.74 8.63 -15.79
C GLU A 67 2.23 9.12 -17.17
N SER A 68 1.62 10.19 -17.65
CA SER A 68 2.10 11.00 -18.77
C SER A 68 3.18 11.98 -18.29
N SER A 69 3.86 12.62 -19.25
CA SER A 69 4.83 13.69 -18.95
C SER A 69 4.23 14.86 -18.17
N ASP A 70 2.93 15.09 -18.37
CA ASP A 70 2.25 16.29 -17.88
C ASP A 70 1.72 16.09 -16.45
N ASN A 71 1.41 14.83 -16.08
CA ASN A 71 0.87 14.46 -14.76
C ASN A 71 1.86 13.64 -13.91
N LEU A 72 3.16 13.80 -14.12
CA LEU A 72 4.21 13.13 -13.34
C LEU A 72 4.02 13.33 -11.83
N GLY A 73 3.93 12.23 -11.10
CA GLY A 73 3.71 12.19 -9.66
C GLY A 73 2.24 12.23 -9.22
N VAL A 74 1.28 12.13 -10.14
CA VAL A 74 -0.15 12.04 -9.82
C VAL A 74 -0.45 10.86 -8.90
N THR A 75 0.23 9.72 -9.07
CA THR A 75 0.03 8.53 -8.23
C THR A 75 0.44 8.79 -6.77
N HIS A 76 1.50 9.57 -6.56
CA HIS A 76 1.96 9.95 -5.23
C HIS A 76 0.97 10.88 -4.51
N VAL A 77 0.37 11.82 -5.26
CA VAL A 77 -0.71 12.68 -4.75
C VAL A 77 -1.94 11.85 -4.43
N LEU A 78 -2.31 10.94 -5.33
CA LEU A 78 -3.48 10.08 -5.19
C LEU A 78 -3.37 9.14 -3.97
N ARG A 79 -2.17 8.59 -3.70
CA ARG A 79 -1.90 7.85 -2.46
C ARG A 79 -2.14 8.70 -1.22
N ASN A 80 -1.60 9.92 -1.19
CA ASN A 80 -1.80 10.82 -0.05
C ASN A 80 -3.22 11.39 0.04
N SER A 81 -3.99 11.28 -1.05
CA SER A 81 -5.41 11.62 -1.10
C SER A 81 -6.32 10.47 -0.62
N ALA A 82 -5.75 9.31 -0.30
CA ALA A 82 -6.51 8.20 0.24
C ALA A 82 -7.07 8.56 1.62
N GLY A 83 -8.40 8.50 1.76
CA GLY A 83 -9.10 8.86 3.00
C GLY A 83 -9.50 10.33 3.10
N LEU A 84 -9.35 11.13 2.03
CA LEU A 84 -10.01 12.44 1.91
C LEU A 84 -11.53 12.29 1.76
N SER A 85 -12.22 13.43 1.62
CA SER A 85 -13.65 13.43 1.32
C SER A 85 -13.98 12.64 0.06
N THR A 86 -15.04 11.84 0.15
CA THR A 86 -15.64 11.12 -0.97
C THR A 86 -16.95 11.81 -1.35
N ARG A 87 -17.69 11.23 -2.30
CA ARG A 87 -19.01 11.76 -2.67
C ARG A 87 -20.02 11.73 -1.52
N ASN A 88 -19.95 10.72 -0.65
CA ASN A 88 -20.96 10.45 0.36
C ASN A 88 -20.48 10.70 1.80
N ALA A 89 -19.17 10.65 2.05
CA ALA A 89 -18.61 10.85 3.37
C ALA A 89 -17.48 11.89 3.38
N SER A 90 -17.40 12.65 4.47
CA SER A 90 -16.25 13.52 4.71
C SER A 90 -15.05 12.72 5.18
N GLN A 91 -13.85 13.28 5.00
CA GLN A 91 -12.61 12.74 5.58
C GLN A 91 -12.76 12.39 7.07
N PHE A 92 -13.39 13.28 7.85
CA PHE A 92 -13.63 13.06 9.27
C PHE A 92 -14.53 11.84 9.51
N ALA A 93 -15.63 11.72 8.76
CA ALA A 93 -16.56 10.60 8.90
C ALA A 93 -15.86 9.27 8.58
N ILE A 94 -15.10 9.21 7.49
CA ILE A 94 -14.36 8.00 7.08
C ILE A 94 -13.40 7.57 8.19
N ILE A 95 -12.51 8.47 8.62
CA ILE A 95 -11.49 8.17 9.63
C ILE A 95 -12.13 7.79 10.96
N ARG A 96 -13.13 8.55 11.42
CA ARG A 96 -13.74 8.32 12.74
C ARG A 96 -14.47 6.99 12.80
N ASN A 97 -15.22 6.63 11.77
CA ASN A 97 -15.96 5.37 11.73
C ASN A 97 -15.01 4.17 11.66
N ILE A 98 -13.97 4.23 10.82
CA ILE A 98 -12.96 3.15 10.72
C ILE A 98 -12.26 2.93 12.07
N GLN A 99 -11.83 4.02 12.72
CA GLN A 99 -11.18 3.95 14.03
C GLN A 99 -12.11 3.47 15.15
N GLN A 100 -13.38 3.89 15.14
CA GLN A 100 -14.37 3.47 16.14
C GLN A 100 -14.63 1.97 16.08
N VAL A 101 -14.61 1.41 14.88
CA VAL A 101 -14.78 -0.02 14.62
C VAL A 101 -13.50 -0.82 14.93
N GLY A 102 -12.35 -0.15 15.04
CA GLY A 102 -11.05 -0.77 15.32
C GLY A 102 -10.39 -1.39 14.08
N ALA A 103 -10.75 -0.92 12.89
CA ALA A 103 -10.09 -1.28 11.63
C ALA A 103 -9.03 -0.23 11.25
N SER A 104 -8.15 -0.60 10.33
CA SER A 104 -7.10 0.25 9.75
C SER A 104 -7.25 0.28 8.24
N LEU A 105 -7.26 1.48 7.66
CA LEU A 105 -7.27 1.70 6.22
C LEU A 105 -5.92 2.30 5.80
N SER A 106 -5.31 1.68 4.79
CA SER A 106 -4.02 2.13 4.26
C SER A 106 -4.03 2.12 2.73
N ALA A 107 -3.27 3.03 2.14
CA ALA A 107 -3.04 3.09 0.70
C ALA A 107 -1.55 3.01 0.39
N THR A 108 -1.21 2.11 -0.52
CA THR A 108 0.16 1.89 -0.99
C THR A 108 0.21 2.06 -2.50
N SER A 109 1.22 2.79 -2.98
CA SER A 109 1.43 3.02 -4.40
C SER A 109 2.81 2.53 -4.81
N ASP A 110 2.83 1.77 -5.89
CA ASP A 110 4.02 1.26 -6.56
C ASP A 110 4.08 1.80 -7.99
N ARG A 111 5.06 1.31 -8.77
CA ARG A 111 5.21 1.70 -10.18
C ARG A 111 4.09 1.14 -11.05
N GLU A 112 3.55 -0.02 -10.71
CA GLU A 112 2.55 -0.71 -11.53
C GLU A 112 1.17 -0.74 -10.89
N THR A 113 1.10 -0.68 -9.56
CA THR A 113 -0.12 -0.88 -8.79
C THR A 113 -0.33 0.21 -7.76
N ILE A 114 -1.59 0.48 -7.46
CA ILE A 114 -2.01 1.18 -6.25
C ILE A 114 -3.03 0.29 -5.55
N SER A 115 -2.90 0.14 -4.24
CA SER A 115 -3.76 -0.71 -3.45
C SER A 115 -4.33 0.03 -2.25
N TYR A 116 -5.63 -0.16 -2.04
CA TYR A 116 -6.37 0.28 -0.87
C TYR A 116 -6.66 -0.93 -0.02
N THR A 117 -6.07 -0.96 1.17
CA THR A 117 -6.14 -2.10 2.08
C THR A 117 -6.90 -1.72 3.33
N LEU A 118 -7.93 -2.48 3.65
CA LEU A 118 -8.64 -2.48 4.93
C LEU A 118 -8.24 -3.72 5.73
N GLU A 119 -7.82 -3.53 6.98
CA GLU A 119 -7.38 -4.58 7.88
C GLU A 119 -8.05 -4.43 9.25
N GLY A 120 -8.49 -5.52 9.87
CA GLY A 120 -9.11 -5.49 11.18
C GLY A 120 -9.64 -6.87 11.60
N THR A 121 -10.41 -6.91 12.69
CA THR A 121 -11.15 -8.15 13.02
C THR A 121 -12.24 -8.43 11.98
N ARG A 122 -12.68 -9.68 11.84
CA ARG A 122 -13.77 -10.08 10.90
C ARG A 122 -14.98 -9.13 10.96
N GLN A 123 -15.51 -8.93 12.16
CA GLN A 123 -16.64 -8.04 12.44
C GLN A 123 -16.35 -6.56 12.13
N ALA A 124 -15.10 -6.13 12.34
CA ALA A 124 -14.68 -4.77 12.07
C ALA A 124 -14.61 -4.50 10.56
N VAL A 125 -14.07 -5.44 9.81
CA VAL A 125 -13.94 -5.35 8.36
C VAL A 125 -15.32 -5.29 7.71
N GLU A 126 -16.27 -6.16 8.09
CA GLU A 126 -17.64 -6.13 7.59
C GLU A 126 -18.31 -4.75 7.73
N LYS A 127 -18.12 -4.09 8.88
CA LYS A 127 -18.66 -2.74 9.15
C LYS A 127 -17.93 -1.63 8.40
N ALA A 128 -16.63 -1.80 8.13
CA ALA A 128 -15.80 -0.80 7.49
C ALA A 128 -15.71 -0.94 5.95
N LEU A 129 -16.23 -2.04 5.39
CA LEU A 129 -16.30 -2.30 3.94
C LEU A 129 -16.89 -1.16 3.11
N PRO A 130 -18.00 -0.49 3.51
CA PRO A 130 -18.54 0.63 2.74
C PRO A 130 -17.53 1.77 2.57
N PHE A 131 -16.74 2.08 3.60
CA PHE A 131 -15.71 3.12 3.53
C PHE A 131 -14.56 2.73 2.60
N LEU A 132 -14.22 1.44 2.51
CA LEU A 132 -13.25 0.96 1.53
C LEU A 132 -13.74 1.18 0.10
N THR A 133 -15.02 0.91 -0.17
CA THR A 133 -15.64 1.20 -1.48
C THR A 133 -15.60 2.68 -1.80
N GLU A 134 -15.96 3.54 -0.85
CA GLU A 134 -15.96 4.98 -1.05
C GLU A 134 -14.56 5.53 -1.35
N VAL A 135 -13.56 5.11 -0.56
CA VAL A 135 -12.17 5.56 -0.74
C VAL A 135 -11.57 4.99 -2.03
N ALA A 136 -11.95 3.79 -2.47
CA ALA A 136 -11.40 3.21 -3.69
C ALA A 136 -12.08 3.73 -4.97
N THR A 137 -13.39 3.98 -4.96
CA THR A 137 -14.18 4.19 -6.20
C THR A 137 -14.88 5.53 -6.30
N GLN A 138 -15.20 6.19 -5.17
CA GLN A 138 -16.00 7.42 -5.14
C GLN A 138 -15.21 8.61 -4.61
N GLN A 139 -13.95 8.70 -5.02
CA GLN A 139 -13.04 9.77 -4.62
C GLN A 139 -13.48 11.11 -5.23
N VAL A 140 -13.50 12.17 -4.41
CA VAL A 140 -13.78 13.53 -4.87
C VAL A 140 -12.66 14.44 -4.40
N PHE A 141 -11.87 14.93 -5.35
CA PHE A 141 -10.74 15.81 -5.05
C PHE A 141 -11.21 17.26 -4.96
N LYS A 142 -11.32 17.80 -3.75
CA LYS A 142 -11.63 19.21 -3.52
C LYS A 142 -10.33 20.04 -3.58
N PRO A 143 -10.30 21.19 -4.28
CA PRO A 143 -9.06 21.97 -4.45
C PRO A 143 -8.37 22.36 -3.14
N TRP A 144 -9.14 22.69 -2.10
CA TRP A 144 -8.59 23.05 -0.79
C TRP A 144 -7.94 21.84 -0.08
N GLU A 145 -8.53 20.65 -0.16
CA GLU A 145 -7.94 19.44 0.44
C GLU A 145 -6.63 19.04 -0.27
N ILE A 146 -6.58 19.17 -1.60
CA ILE A 146 -5.36 18.91 -2.37
C ILE A 146 -4.26 19.91 -2.02
N SER A 147 -4.61 21.19 -1.80
CA SER A 147 -3.63 22.20 -1.40
C SER A 147 -3.00 21.89 -0.04
N GLU A 148 -3.76 21.34 0.92
CA GLU A 148 -3.27 20.96 2.25
C GLU A 148 -2.29 19.78 2.20
N ILE A 149 -2.50 18.82 1.27
CA ILE A 149 -1.64 17.64 1.08
C ILE A 149 -0.23 18.01 0.61
N THR A 150 -0.06 19.18 -0.01
CA THR A 150 1.24 19.66 -0.52
C THR A 150 2.35 19.58 0.54
N ASN A 151 2.04 19.93 1.79
CA ASN A 151 2.99 19.86 2.90
C ASN A 151 3.41 18.41 3.21
N ARG A 152 2.46 17.47 3.15
CA ARG A 152 2.72 16.04 3.34
C ARG A 152 3.60 15.48 2.23
N LEU A 153 3.36 15.88 0.98
CA LEU A 153 4.20 15.49 -0.16
C LEU A 153 5.65 15.96 -0.01
N LEU A 154 5.83 17.20 0.48
CA LEU A 154 7.16 17.75 0.75
C LEU A 154 7.88 16.95 1.85
N LEU A 155 7.17 16.57 2.91
CA LEU A 155 7.70 15.72 3.97
C LEU A 155 8.07 14.33 3.45
N ASP A 156 7.24 13.70 2.62
CA ASP A 156 7.53 12.39 2.03
C ASP A 156 8.82 12.43 1.18
N ILE A 157 9.02 13.49 0.41
CA ILE A 157 10.25 13.69 -0.40
C ILE A 157 11.47 13.95 0.49
N ALA A 158 11.30 14.70 1.59
CA ALA A 158 12.37 15.06 2.51
C ALA A 158 12.83 13.86 3.36
N THR A 159 11.88 13.05 3.85
CA THR A 159 12.11 11.88 4.72
C THR A 159 12.44 10.61 3.94
N ARG A 160 12.39 10.65 2.62
CA ARG A 160 12.71 9.51 1.76
C ARG A 160 14.13 8.96 2.02
N PRO A 161 14.28 7.65 2.29
CA PRO A 161 15.57 7.03 2.50
C PRO A 161 16.46 7.08 1.24
N LEU A 162 17.77 7.23 1.44
CA LEU A 162 18.75 7.37 0.35
C LEU A 162 18.87 6.07 -0.48
N GLN A 163 18.68 4.91 0.15
CA GLN A 163 18.64 3.60 -0.50
C GLN A 163 17.50 3.53 -1.53
N LEU A 164 16.29 3.95 -1.13
CA LEU A 164 15.14 4.01 -2.03
C LEU A 164 15.36 5.02 -3.16
N ARG A 165 16.10 6.10 -2.91
CA ARG A 165 16.52 7.04 -3.97
C ARG A 165 17.45 6.36 -4.97
N ALA A 166 18.47 5.62 -4.53
CA ALA A 166 19.37 4.90 -5.44
C ALA A 166 18.61 3.95 -6.38
N ILE A 167 17.68 3.15 -5.84
CA ILE A 167 16.83 2.21 -6.63
C ILE A 167 16.02 2.94 -7.70
N ASP A 168 15.49 4.12 -7.38
CA ASP A 168 14.66 4.91 -8.29
C ASP A 168 15.47 5.62 -9.38
N LEU A 169 16.71 6.05 -9.06
CA LEU A 169 17.64 6.56 -10.07
C LEU A 169 18.06 5.45 -11.05
N VAL A 170 18.23 4.22 -10.56
CA VAL A 170 18.50 3.05 -11.42
C VAL A 170 17.34 2.81 -12.39
N HIS A 171 16.08 2.82 -11.90
CA HIS A 171 14.92 2.68 -12.78
C HIS A 171 14.82 3.81 -13.82
N ASN A 172 15.08 5.04 -13.40
CA ASN A 172 15.08 6.20 -14.28
C ASN A 172 16.13 6.07 -15.41
N ALA A 173 17.36 5.69 -15.04
CA ALA A 173 18.44 5.46 -16.00
C ALA A 173 18.11 4.30 -16.96
N ALA A 174 17.54 3.21 -16.44
CA ALA A 174 17.24 1.99 -17.20
C ALA A 174 16.12 2.16 -18.23
N PHE A 175 14.97 2.73 -17.85
CA PHE A 175 13.76 2.68 -18.68
C PHE A 175 13.37 4.01 -19.35
N ARG A 176 13.93 5.16 -18.90
CA ARG A 176 13.67 6.55 -19.36
C ARG A 176 12.22 7.04 -19.28
N SER A 177 11.22 6.21 -19.61
CA SER A 177 9.77 6.47 -19.49
C SER A 177 9.03 5.22 -18.98
N GLY A 178 7.78 5.39 -18.55
CA GLY A 178 6.99 4.28 -17.98
C GLY A 178 7.59 3.83 -16.65
N LEU A 179 8.22 2.65 -16.60
CA LEU A 179 8.91 2.16 -15.40
C LEU A 179 10.05 3.08 -14.91
N GLY A 180 10.54 3.99 -15.76
CA GLY A 180 11.51 5.02 -15.40
C GLY A 180 10.93 6.21 -14.65
N ASN A 181 9.60 6.35 -14.60
CA ASN A 181 8.93 7.39 -13.82
C ASN A 181 9.16 7.15 -12.33
N SER A 182 9.45 8.22 -11.60
CA SER A 182 9.71 8.14 -10.15
C SER A 182 8.43 7.80 -9.39
N LEU A 183 8.59 7.10 -8.26
CA LEU A 183 7.48 6.89 -7.31
C LEU A 183 7.05 8.17 -6.59
N PHE A 184 7.92 9.18 -6.56
CA PHE A 184 7.69 10.43 -5.87
C PHE A 184 7.49 11.57 -6.86
N ILE A 185 6.61 12.49 -6.53
CA ILE A 185 6.36 13.69 -7.33
C ILE A 185 7.64 14.54 -7.46
N PRO A 186 8.00 15.01 -8.68
CA PRO A 186 9.11 15.93 -8.84
C PRO A 186 8.77 17.28 -8.21
N LYS A 187 9.77 17.94 -7.61
CA LYS A 187 9.58 19.22 -6.90
C LYS A 187 8.95 20.32 -7.78
N SER A 188 9.18 20.27 -9.08
CA SER A 188 8.63 21.22 -10.06
C SER A 188 7.13 21.05 -10.35
N GLN A 189 6.54 19.91 -9.99
CA GLN A 189 5.11 19.60 -10.16
C GLN A 189 4.29 19.74 -8.87
N ILE A 190 4.95 19.95 -7.73
CA ILE A 190 4.28 20.17 -6.45
C ILE A 190 3.43 21.45 -6.55
N GLY A 191 2.13 21.34 -6.26
CA GLY A 191 1.15 22.44 -6.36
C GLY A 191 0.61 22.72 -7.76
N LYS A 192 1.08 22.01 -8.81
CA LYS A 192 0.55 22.14 -10.18
C LYS A 192 -0.52 21.11 -10.52
N ILE A 193 -0.53 19.98 -9.81
CA ILE A 193 -1.52 18.92 -10.03
C ILE A 193 -2.88 19.40 -9.52
N SER A 194 -3.82 19.53 -10.45
CA SER A 194 -5.18 20.00 -10.18
C SER A 194 -6.12 18.85 -9.80
N SER A 195 -7.27 19.20 -9.20
CA SER A 195 -8.36 18.24 -8.90
C SER A 195 -8.86 17.51 -10.14
N GLU A 196 -8.95 18.22 -11.27
CA GLU A 196 -9.43 17.69 -12.54
C GLU A 196 -8.43 16.68 -13.11
N THR A 197 -7.13 16.95 -12.95
CA THR A 197 -6.05 16.05 -13.40
C THR A 197 -6.12 14.72 -12.64
N LEU A 198 -6.37 14.77 -11.33
CA LEU A 198 -6.55 13.58 -10.49
C LEU A 198 -7.82 12.80 -10.88
N GLN A 199 -8.95 13.49 -11.06
CA GLN A 199 -10.21 12.88 -11.51
C GLN A 199 -10.04 12.20 -12.87
N HIS A 200 -9.38 12.86 -13.82
CA HIS A 200 -9.11 12.30 -15.14
C HIS A 200 -8.25 11.04 -15.05
N TYR A 201 -7.20 11.06 -14.21
CA TYR A 201 -6.33 9.90 -14.01
C TYR A 201 -7.05 8.71 -13.38
N VAL A 202 -7.92 8.96 -12.39
CA VAL A 202 -8.78 7.92 -11.80
C VAL A 202 -9.70 7.33 -12.85
N ALA A 203 -10.45 8.17 -13.59
CA ALA A 203 -11.37 7.72 -14.62
C ALA A 203 -10.69 6.88 -15.72
N SER A 204 -9.46 7.25 -16.13
CA SER A 204 -8.75 6.51 -17.18
C SER A 204 -8.15 5.18 -16.72
N THR A 205 -7.92 4.99 -15.42
CA THR A 205 -7.07 3.91 -14.90
C THR A 205 -7.79 2.96 -13.94
N PHE A 206 -8.79 3.45 -13.19
CA PHE A 206 -9.56 2.68 -12.22
C PHE A 206 -10.71 1.95 -12.91
N LEU A 207 -10.33 1.01 -13.78
CA LEU A 207 -11.24 0.23 -14.61
C LEU A 207 -11.33 -1.21 -14.10
N THR A 208 -12.45 -1.89 -14.33
CA THR A 208 -12.65 -3.27 -13.87
C THR A 208 -11.60 -4.25 -14.42
N GLY A 209 -11.18 -4.10 -15.68
CA GLY A 209 -10.15 -4.94 -16.29
C GLY A 209 -8.73 -4.67 -15.78
N ARG A 210 -8.57 -3.66 -14.92
CA ARG A 210 -7.30 -3.32 -14.25
C ARG A 210 -7.42 -3.40 -12.73
N ALA A 211 -8.54 -3.88 -12.21
CA ALA A 211 -8.80 -3.99 -10.80
C ALA A 211 -8.81 -5.46 -10.37
N SER A 212 -8.39 -5.70 -9.14
CA SER A 212 -8.61 -6.98 -8.46
C SER A 212 -8.97 -6.73 -7.01
N VAL A 213 -9.84 -7.58 -6.47
CA VAL A 213 -10.23 -7.57 -5.07
C VAL A 213 -9.63 -8.80 -4.42
N VAL A 214 -8.79 -8.59 -3.40
CA VAL A 214 -8.11 -9.65 -2.67
C VAL A 214 -8.61 -9.67 -1.23
N GLY A 215 -9.14 -10.79 -0.79
CA GLY A 215 -9.59 -11.01 0.59
C GLY A 215 -8.77 -12.11 1.26
N LEU A 216 -8.29 -11.83 2.47
CA LEU A 216 -7.65 -12.78 3.36
C LEU A 216 -8.52 -12.93 4.62
N GLY A 217 -8.87 -14.17 4.97
CA GLY A 217 -9.72 -14.46 6.13
C GLY A 217 -11.17 -13.98 5.97
N VAL A 218 -11.71 -14.00 4.74
CA VAL A 218 -13.08 -13.61 4.39
C VAL A 218 -13.69 -14.69 3.50
N ASN A 219 -14.99 -14.95 3.66
CA ASN A 219 -15.68 -15.94 2.84
C ASN A 219 -15.69 -15.52 1.36
N SER A 220 -15.44 -16.46 0.45
CA SER A 220 -15.42 -16.19 -1.00
C SER A 220 -16.75 -15.60 -1.49
N ALA A 221 -17.89 -16.12 -1.04
CA ALA A 221 -19.20 -15.68 -1.51
C ALA A 221 -19.52 -14.25 -1.07
N GLU A 222 -19.16 -13.86 0.15
CA GLU A 222 -19.33 -12.49 0.65
C GLU A 222 -18.43 -11.51 -0.12
N LEU A 223 -17.19 -11.91 -0.40
CA LEU A 223 -16.26 -11.10 -1.17
C LEU A 223 -16.71 -10.91 -2.62
N GLU A 224 -17.26 -11.95 -3.24
CA GLU A 224 -17.85 -11.89 -4.58
C GLU A 224 -19.08 -10.97 -4.63
N GLN A 225 -19.96 -11.03 -3.63
CA GLN A 225 -21.08 -10.10 -3.51
C GLN A 225 -20.61 -8.65 -3.36
N TYR A 226 -19.61 -8.42 -2.49
CA TYR A 226 -19.00 -7.11 -2.32
C TYR A 226 -18.37 -6.61 -3.63
N ALA A 227 -17.60 -7.45 -4.32
CA ALA A 227 -16.96 -7.10 -5.58
C ALA A 227 -17.98 -6.78 -6.69
N ASN A 228 -19.13 -7.45 -6.72
CA ASN A 228 -20.23 -7.11 -7.63
C ASN A 228 -20.90 -5.75 -7.30
N SER A 229 -20.84 -5.31 -6.04
CA SER A 229 -21.38 -4.00 -5.63
C SER A 229 -20.50 -2.81 -6.06
N LEU A 230 -19.24 -3.06 -6.43
CA LEU A 230 -18.32 -2.03 -6.89
C LEU A 230 -18.73 -1.52 -8.27
N ARG A 231 -19.21 -0.27 -8.33
CA ARG A 231 -19.60 0.42 -9.57
C ARG A 231 -18.38 1.00 -10.29
N LEU A 232 -17.51 0.14 -10.80
CA LEU A 232 -16.36 0.53 -11.60
C LEU A 232 -16.71 0.57 -13.09
N GLU A 233 -16.09 1.49 -13.82
CA GLU A 233 -16.23 1.55 -15.28
C GLU A 233 -15.53 0.36 -15.96
N SER A 234 -16.17 -0.19 -16.99
CA SER A 234 -15.61 -1.32 -17.72
C SER A 234 -14.60 -0.86 -18.77
N GLY A 235 -13.38 -1.39 -18.69
CA GLY A 235 -12.33 -1.13 -19.68
C GLY A 235 -11.02 -1.83 -19.34
N GLU A 236 -10.15 -2.00 -20.34
CA GLU A 236 -8.84 -2.68 -20.17
C GLU A 236 -7.67 -1.69 -20.04
N GLY A 237 -7.89 -0.42 -20.36
CA GLY A 237 -6.87 0.64 -20.37
C GLY A 237 -5.69 0.36 -21.31
N CYS A 238 -4.93 1.39 -21.67
CA CYS A 238 -3.72 1.22 -22.45
C CYS A 238 -2.51 1.03 -21.51
N SER A 239 -1.69 0.00 -21.75
CA SER A 239 -0.42 -0.20 -21.06
C SER A 239 0.70 -0.26 -22.09
N THR A 240 1.57 0.75 -22.08
CA THR A 240 2.75 0.79 -22.94
C THR A 240 3.87 -0.04 -22.33
N ALA A 241 4.50 -0.88 -23.14
CA ALA A 241 5.70 -1.61 -22.73
C ALA A 241 6.85 -0.63 -22.45
N SER A 242 7.54 -0.81 -21.33
CA SER A 242 8.77 -0.06 -21.03
C SER A 242 9.97 -0.85 -21.55
N ILE A 243 10.85 -0.19 -22.32
CA ILE A 243 12.00 -0.83 -22.97
C ILE A 243 13.25 -0.52 -22.15
N TYR A 244 14.02 -1.56 -21.81
CA TYR A 244 15.31 -1.39 -21.15
C TYR A 244 16.33 -0.79 -22.12
N LYS A 245 16.99 0.29 -21.70
CA LYS A 245 17.98 1.03 -22.49
C LYS A 245 19.34 1.12 -21.81
N GLY A 246 19.39 0.80 -20.51
CA GLY A 246 20.56 1.01 -19.65
C GLY A 246 20.93 2.50 -19.50
N GLY A 247 21.91 2.74 -18.63
CA GLY A 247 22.47 4.07 -18.39
C GLY A 247 23.11 4.19 -17.02
N GLU A 248 23.79 5.30 -16.81
CA GLU A 248 24.26 5.71 -15.48
C GLU A 248 23.63 7.04 -15.10
N LEU A 249 23.33 7.21 -13.81
CA LEU A 249 22.83 8.47 -13.28
C LEU A 249 23.44 8.72 -11.91
N ARG A 250 23.96 9.93 -11.70
CA ARG A 250 24.67 10.33 -10.48
C ARG A 250 23.96 11.50 -9.85
N SER A 251 23.70 11.41 -8.55
CA SER A 251 23.08 12.48 -7.76
C SER A 251 23.97 12.80 -6.57
N ASN A 252 24.78 13.84 -6.69
CA ASN A 252 25.65 14.28 -5.60
C ASN A 252 24.82 14.98 -4.52
N LYS A 253 24.80 14.40 -3.33
CA LYS A 253 24.31 15.03 -2.11
C LYS A 253 25.39 14.94 -1.04
N GLY A 254 25.46 15.94 -0.18
CA GLY A 254 26.40 15.92 0.95
C GLY A 254 26.14 14.73 1.87
N GLY A 255 27.19 14.27 2.55
CA GLY A 255 27.16 13.13 3.46
C GLY A 255 28.47 12.33 3.40
N ASN A 256 28.68 11.47 4.40
CA ASN A 256 29.89 10.65 4.50
C ASN A 256 29.74 9.25 3.86
N ILE A 257 28.52 8.89 3.44
CA ILE A 257 28.19 7.57 2.89
C ILE A 257 27.66 7.74 1.47
N ALA A 258 28.22 6.96 0.54
CA ALA A 258 27.73 6.86 -0.83
C ALA A 258 26.87 5.59 -0.99
N PHE A 259 25.68 5.76 -1.54
CA PHE A 259 24.80 4.64 -1.91
C PHE A 259 24.92 4.38 -3.40
N VAL A 260 25.36 3.17 -3.77
CA VAL A 260 25.52 2.74 -5.15
C VAL A 260 24.57 1.55 -5.38
N ALA A 261 23.81 1.59 -6.46
CA ALA A 261 22.95 0.50 -6.88
C ALA A 261 23.25 0.16 -8.34
N ILE A 262 23.50 -1.12 -8.61
CA ILE A 262 23.78 -1.67 -9.94
C ILE A 262 22.72 -2.74 -10.19
N ALA A 263 22.04 -2.65 -11.32
CA ALA A 263 21.01 -3.62 -11.72
C ALA A 263 21.14 -3.94 -13.21
N GLY A 264 20.78 -5.16 -13.58
CA GLY A 264 20.59 -5.59 -14.96
C GLY A 264 19.12 -5.76 -15.30
N GLU A 265 18.83 -6.07 -16.57
CA GLU A 265 17.48 -6.40 -17.01
C GLU A 265 17.05 -7.75 -16.40
N GLY A 266 15.90 -7.74 -15.73
CA GLY A 266 15.26 -8.94 -15.20
C GLY A 266 14.22 -9.50 -16.16
N ALA A 267 13.80 -10.74 -15.93
CA ALA A 267 12.73 -11.36 -16.70
C ALA A 267 11.36 -10.78 -16.34
N ALA A 268 10.46 -10.74 -17.32
CA ALA A 268 9.07 -10.36 -17.11
C ALA A 268 8.32 -11.44 -16.29
N LEU A 269 7.29 -11.02 -15.54
CA LEU A 269 6.53 -11.88 -14.62
C LEU A 269 5.85 -13.08 -15.32
N ASN A 270 5.59 -12.99 -16.62
CA ASN A 270 5.07 -14.09 -17.43
C ASN A 270 6.07 -15.23 -17.61
N ASN A 271 7.38 -14.98 -17.46
CA ASN A 271 8.41 -16.01 -17.49
C ASN A 271 8.79 -16.42 -16.06
N THR A 272 7.94 -17.24 -15.46
CA THR A 272 8.06 -17.68 -14.05
C THR A 272 9.38 -18.40 -13.74
N LYS A 273 9.99 -19.04 -14.74
CA LYS A 273 11.27 -19.77 -14.57
C LYS A 273 12.44 -18.81 -14.39
N GLU A 274 12.51 -17.74 -15.17
CA GLU A 274 13.61 -16.77 -15.09
C GLU A 274 13.40 -15.76 -13.96
N ALA A 275 12.16 -15.46 -13.58
CA ALA A 275 11.85 -14.53 -12.49
C ALA A 275 12.28 -15.04 -11.10
N LEU A 276 12.34 -16.35 -10.87
CA LEU A 276 12.73 -16.95 -9.58
C LEU A 276 14.24 -17.16 -9.42
N VAL A 277 14.99 -17.25 -10.51
CA VAL A 277 16.42 -17.61 -10.50
C VAL A 277 17.34 -16.54 -9.89
N PRO A 278 17.14 -15.22 -10.05
CA PRO A 278 18.08 -14.22 -9.52
C PRO A 278 17.93 -13.92 -8.02
N CYS A 279 16.97 -14.53 -7.31
CA CYS A 279 16.70 -14.25 -5.89
C CYS A 279 17.34 -15.22 -4.89
N THR A 280 18.15 -16.18 -5.33
CA THR A 280 18.98 -17.02 -4.43
C THR A 280 20.34 -16.35 -4.20
N PRO A 281 20.97 -16.54 -3.01
CA PRO A 281 21.60 -15.45 -2.28
C PRO A 281 22.87 -14.93 -2.97
N PHE A 282 22.78 -13.75 -3.55
CA PHE A 282 23.92 -12.84 -3.56
C PHE A 282 23.97 -12.25 -2.15
N ASP A 283 24.86 -12.82 -1.32
CA ASP A 283 24.96 -12.55 0.12
C ASP A 283 24.81 -11.06 0.44
N MET A 284 23.77 -10.73 1.21
CA MET A 284 23.59 -9.41 1.80
C MET A 284 24.56 -9.29 2.98
N TRP A 285 25.84 -9.08 2.68
CA TRP A 285 26.85 -8.87 3.71
C TRP A 285 26.65 -7.48 4.30
N ALA A 286 25.83 -7.38 5.34
CA ALA A 286 25.69 -6.17 6.12
C ALA A 286 26.92 -6.03 7.03
N ASN A 287 27.98 -5.38 6.54
CA ASN A 287 29.06 -4.92 7.42
C ASN A 287 28.53 -3.77 8.29
N THR A 288 28.00 -4.10 9.45
CA THR A 288 27.84 -3.15 10.55
C THR A 288 29.18 -3.05 11.29
N ASP A 289 30.15 -2.38 10.68
CA ASP A 289 31.32 -1.90 11.40
C ASP A 289 30.94 -0.60 12.11
N SER A 290 30.43 -0.73 13.34
CA SER A 290 30.31 0.39 14.27
C SER A 290 31.72 0.79 14.73
N SER A 291 32.17 1.97 14.31
CA SER A 291 33.26 2.71 14.95
C SER A 291 32.70 3.80 15.84
#